data_AF-A0A2T9K0I7-F1
#
_entry.id   AF-A0A2T9K0I7-F1
#
_cell.length_a   1.000
_cell.length_b   1.000
_cell.length_c   1.000
_cell.angle_alpha   90.00
_cell.angle_beta   90.00
_cell.angle_gamma   90.00
#
_symmetry.space_group_name_H-M   'P 1'
#
loop_
_entity.id
_entity.type
_entity.pdbx_description
1 polymer ?
#
loop_
_entity_poly.entity_id
_entity_poly.type
_entity_poly.pdbx_seq_one_letter_code
_entity_poly.pdbx_strand_id
1 'polypeptide(L)'
;MTRLAGGCPLPAFRPLDGAWAELCRAAADPASRLEGRLPALIASGARPYGLVADSHGRLLCRRGRRGAAWLLPIWSLETGASARGLGGEGRSGAGPRVRAALARLLAIEGLPILVKFGQVDIEFVHPFKRLAAGALAFDEAEFDAFLDETIGRYASFLTGAVPMELRARVRVTSPFPPVLSDAAWRAGYINAHIVDQHGPAGADLAAALAGLEIPDLARRTALHRRAGERLRQAAEAEGFAFVDDLSPFLGTDGLVDPALAGPAAGHDHHLDFRASRRVMLDRIWSIID
;
A
#
# COMPACT_ATOMS: atom_id res chain seq x y z
N MET A 1 -37.21 -18.04 -15.00
CA MET A 1 -37.53 -16.88 -15.85
C MET A 1 -38.14 -15.79 -14.99
N THR A 2 -37.33 -14.83 -14.53
CA THR A 2 -37.81 -13.51 -14.09
C THR A 2 -36.69 -12.53 -14.35
N ARG A 3 -36.91 -11.63 -15.32
CA ARG A 3 -35.98 -10.57 -15.71
C ARG A 3 -35.94 -9.51 -14.60
N LEU A 4 -34.75 -9.14 -14.14
CA LEU A 4 -34.51 -7.83 -13.54
C LEU A 4 -33.92 -6.93 -14.63
N ALA A 5 -34.80 -6.26 -15.36
CA ALA A 5 -34.46 -5.06 -16.10
C ALA A 5 -34.54 -3.88 -15.12
N GLY A 6 -33.46 -3.11 -15.04
CA GLY A 6 -33.37 -1.93 -14.18
C GLY A 6 -31.92 -1.49 -14.08
N GLY A 7 -31.36 -1.05 -15.22
CA GLY A 7 -30.05 -0.41 -15.24
C GLY A 7 -30.05 0.78 -14.28
N CYS A 8 -29.27 0.69 -13.22
CA CYS A 8 -28.89 1.86 -12.45
C CYS A 8 -27.61 2.41 -13.10
N PRO A 9 -27.65 3.59 -13.72
CA PRO A 9 -26.43 4.22 -14.19
C PRO A 9 -25.55 4.49 -12.96
N LEU A 10 -24.30 4.04 -13.00
CA LEU A 10 -23.32 4.32 -11.97
C LEU A 10 -23.28 5.83 -11.68
N PRO A 11 -23.35 6.28 -10.42
CA PRO A 11 -22.70 7.52 -10.07
C PRO A 11 -21.20 7.22 -9.98
N ALA A 12 -20.46 7.80 -10.92
CA ALA A 12 -19.03 8.04 -10.88
C ALA A 12 -18.59 8.58 -9.52
N PHE A 13 -17.35 8.28 -9.13
CA PHE A 13 -16.51 9.04 -8.18
C PHE A 13 -17.26 9.99 -7.22
N ARG A 14 -17.40 9.65 -5.92
CA ARG A 14 -17.80 10.68 -4.94
C ARG A 14 -16.63 11.66 -4.79
N PRO A 15 -16.78 12.94 -5.22
CA PRO A 15 -15.68 13.91 -5.13
C PRO A 15 -15.13 14.07 -3.71
N LEU A 16 -15.98 13.77 -2.72
CA LEU A 16 -15.68 13.90 -1.30
C LEU A 16 -14.62 12.92 -0.77
N ASP A 17 -14.47 11.72 -1.32
CA ASP A 17 -13.44 10.77 -0.84
C ASP A 17 -12.08 11.07 -1.46
N GLY A 18 -12.05 11.49 -2.74
CA GLY A 18 -10.85 12.04 -3.37
C GLY A 18 -10.39 13.33 -2.68
N ALA A 19 -11.30 14.29 -2.48
CA ALA A 19 -11.00 15.53 -1.77
C ALA A 19 -10.53 15.28 -0.32
N TRP A 20 -11.10 14.28 0.36
CA TRP A 20 -10.63 13.91 1.70
C TRP A 20 -9.20 13.41 1.70
N ALA A 21 -8.84 12.54 0.75
CA ALA A 21 -7.47 12.03 0.63
C ALA A 21 -6.47 13.18 0.38
N GLU A 22 -6.83 14.15 -0.47
CA GLU A 22 -6.01 15.35 -0.69
C GLU A 22 -5.92 16.24 0.55
N LEU A 23 -7.00 16.40 1.32
CA LEU A 23 -6.96 17.10 2.61
C LEU A 23 -6.04 16.39 3.62
N CYS A 24 -6.05 15.06 3.66
CA CYS A 24 -5.16 14.27 4.52
C CYS A 24 -3.70 14.42 4.11
N ARG A 25 -3.43 14.56 2.80
CA ARG A 25 -2.09 14.88 2.28
C ARG A 25 -1.66 16.29 2.65
N ALA A 26 -2.53 17.28 2.46
CA ALA A 26 -2.27 18.66 2.86
C ALA A 26 -2.02 18.76 4.37
N ALA A 27 -2.68 17.93 5.18
CA ALA A 27 -2.42 17.85 6.62
C ALA A 27 -0.98 17.39 6.94
N ALA A 28 -0.42 16.51 6.10
CA ALA A 28 0.96 16.02 6.20
C ALA A 28 2.02 16.96 5.57
N ASP A 29 1.62 18.10 4.99
CA ASP A 29 2.54 19.15 4.56
C ASP A 29 3.12 19.89 5.78
N PRO A 30 4.45 20.09 5.92
CA PRO A 30 5.03 20.83 7.03
C PRO A 30 4.44 22.24 7.26
N ALA A 31 3.95 22.89 6.19
CA ALA A 31 3.32 24.20 6.25
C ALA A 31 1.89 24.18 6.87
N SER A 32 1.29 22.99 7.05
CA SER A 32 -0.10 22.86 7.54
C SER A 32 -0.30 23.33 8.98
N ARG A 33 0.78 23.37 9.79
CA ARG A 33 0.76 23.64 11.24
C ARG A 33 -0.29 22.81 11.99
N LEU A 34 -0.59 21.61 11.48
CA LEU A 34 -1.64 20.74 12.01
C LEU A 34 -1.42 20.44 13.49
N GLU A 35 -0.16 20.28 13.90
CA GLU A 35 0.27 19.99 15.27
C GLU A 35 -0.33 20.97 16.28
N GLY A 36 -0.34 22.27 15.96
CA GLY A 36 -0.93 23.30 16.83
C GLY A 36 -2.46 23.22 16.92
N ARG A 37 -3.11 22.53 15.97
CA ARG A 37 -4.57 22.36 15.90
C ARG A 37 -5.03 20.99 16.43
N LEU A 38 -4.14 20.01 16.52
CA LEU A 38 -4.47 18.64 16.94
C LEU A 38 -5.17 18.60 18.31
N PRO A 39 -4.75 19.33 19.36
CA PRO A 39 -5.42 19.27 20.65
C PRO A 39 -6.92 19.65 20.56
N ALA A 40 -7.24 20.71 19.82
CA ALA A 40 -8.63 21.14 19.62
C ALA A 40 -9.43 20.13 18.78
N LEU A 41 -8.81 19.55 17.74
CA LEU A 41 -9.45 18.52 16.92
C LEU A 41 -9.74 17.25 17.74
N ILE A 42 -8.78 16.80 18.54
CA ILE A 42 -8.93 15.65 19.45
C ILE A 42 -10.05 15.92 20.46
N ALA A 43 -10.09 17.11 21.06
CA ALA A 43 -11.17 17.53 21.95
C ALA A 43 -12.55 17.52 21.26
N SER A 44 -12.60 17.78 19.95
CA SER A 44 -13.82 17.66 19.12
C SER A 44 -14.15 16.23 18.65
N GLY A 45 -13.42 15.23 19.12
CA GLY A 45 -13.63 13.82 18.79
C GLY A 45 -12.71 13.26 17.70
N ALA A 46 -11.69 14.00 17.25
CA ALA A 46 -10.74 13.45 16.27
C ALA A 46 -9.97 12.26 16.85
N ARG A 47 -9.66 11.30 15.97
CA ARG A 47 -8.79 10.16 16.20
C ARG A 47 -7.68 10.20 15.15
N PRO A 48 -6.59 10.95 15.44
CA PRO A 48 -5.51 11.11 14.49
C PRO A 48 -4.65 9.86 14.40
N TYR A 49 -4.14 9.58 13.22
CA TYR A 49 -3.08 8.60 13.00
C TYR A 49 -2.20 9.05 11.84
N GLY A 50 -0.91 8.75 11.94
CA GLY A 50 0.06 8.96 10.89
C GLY A 50 0.00 7.85 9.86
N LEU A 51 0.18 8.19 8.59
CA LEU A 51 0.29 7.23 7.50
C LEU A 51 1.42 7.64 6.57
N VAL A 52 2.43 6.78 6.41
CA VAL A 52 3.50 6.95 5.42
C VAL A 52 3.46 5.78 4.46
N ALA A 53 3.12 6.04 3.21
CA ALA A 53 2.80 4.98 2.26
C ALA A 53 2.93 5.43 0.80
N ASP A 54 3.00 4.45 -0.10
CA ASP A 54 2.78 4.65 -1.53
C ASP A 54 1.28 4.87 -1.86
N SER A 55 0.92 4.73 -3.14
CA SER A 55 -0.47 4.90 -3.61
C SER A 55 -1.47 3.93 -2.96
N HIS A 56 -1.04 2.76 -2.48
CA HIS A 56 -1.90 1.83 -1.74
C HIS A 56 -2.34 2.39 -0.38
N GLY A 57 -1.55 3.30 0.21
CA GLY A 57 -1.93 4.05 1.41
C GLY A 57 -3.24 4.81 1.27
N ARG A 58 -3.67 5.12 0.04
CA ARG A 58 -4.98 5.73 -0.21
C ARG A 58 -6.12 4.89 0.34
N LEU A 59 -6.00 3.56 0.43
CA LEU A 59 -7.02 2.69 1.04
C LEU A 59 -7.19 3.00 2.53
N LEU A 60 -6.10 3.32 3.22
CA LEU A 60 -6.08 3.67 4.64
C LEU A 60 -6.57 5.10 4.90
N CYS A 61 -6.63 5.97 3.89
CA CYS A 61 -7.20 7.32 4.02
C CYS A 61 -8.72 7.29 3.89
N ARG A 62 -9.44 7.16 5.01
CA ARG A 62 -10.91 7.07 5.00
C ARG A 62 -11.58 8.04 5.94
N ARG A 63 -12.73 8.56 5.49
CA ARG A 63 -13.71 9.22 6.35
C ARG A 63 -14.49 8.17 7.13
N GLY A 64 -14.27 8.11 8.44
CA GLY A 64 -14.98 7.22 9.35
C GLY A 64 -15.45 7.96 10.60
N ARG A 65 -16.61 7.56 11.14
CA ARG A 65 -17.12 8.00 12.44
C ARG A 65 -17.63 6.80 13.25
N ARG A 66 -17.41 6.81 14.56
CA ARG A 66 -18.01 5.91 15.55
C ARG A 66 -18.47 6.75 16.75
N GLY A 67 -19.78 6.93 16.88
CA GLY A 67 -20.33 7.89 17.86
C GLY A 67 -19.82 9.31 17.60
N ALA A 68 -19.28 9.95 18.65
CA ALA A 68 -18.65 11.26 18.55
C ALA A 68 -17.22 11.23 17.94
N ALA A 69 -16.59 10.05 17.88
CA ALA A 69 -15.23 9.90 17.39
C ALA A 69 -15.19 9.89 15.85
N TRP A 70 -14.16 10.50 15.26
CA TRP A 70 -13.97 10.55 13.81
C TRP A 70 -12.50 10.45 13.40
N LEU A 71 -12.23 9.74 12.31
CA LEU A 71 -10.87 9.46 11.81
C LEU A 71 -10.20 10.71 11.24
N LEU A 72 -8.95 10.97 11.63
CA LEU A 72 -8.12 12.03 11.07
C LEU A 72 -6.77 11.47 10.55
N PRO A 73 -6.71 11.00 9.29
CA PRO A 73 -5.46 10.54 8.71
C PRO A 73 -4.50 11.72 8.45
N ILE A 74 -3.23 11.57 8.80
CA ILE A 74 -2.14 12.47 8.43
C ILE A 74 -1.25 11.72 7.44
N TRP A 75 -1.50 11.92 6.14
CA TRP A 75 -0.97 11.04 5.10
C TRP A 75 0.19 11.64 4.31
N SER A 76 1.39 11.12 4.53
CA SER A 76 2.56 11.34 3.69
C SER A 76 2.57 10.32 2.54
N LEU A 77 2.11 10.77 1.36
CA LEU A 77 2.16 9.98 0.12
C LEU A 77 3.55 10.09 -0.52
N GLU A 78 4.16 8.94 -0.78
CA GLU A 78 5.42 8.83 -1.53
C GLU A 78 5.21 7.98 -2.77
N THR A 79 4.81 8.64 -3.86
CA THR A 79 4.64 7.97 -5.16
C THR A 79 5.99 7.53 -5.71
N GLY A 80 6.08 6.27 -6.13
CA GLY A 80 7.30 5.72 -6.70
C GLY A 80 8.40 5.41 -5.68
N ALA A 81 8.04 5.28 -4.41
CA ALA A 81 8.85 4.60 -3.41
C ALA A 81 8.49 3.11 -3.39
N SER A 82 9.50 2.26 -3.54
CA SER A 82 9.41 0.83 -3.23
C SER A 82 10.07 0.60 -1.88
N ALA A 83 9.68 -0.45 -1.16
CA ALA A 83 10.28 -0.80 0.14
C ALA A 83 11.81 -0.94 0.01
N ARG A 84 12.26 -1.58 -1.08
CA ARG A 84 13.67 -1.70 -1.42
C ARG A 84 14.36 -0.36 -1.67
N GLY A 85 13.65 0.59 -2.28
CA GLY A 85 14.18 1.89 -2.68
C GLY A 85 14.40 2.87 -1.54
N LEU A 86 13.80 2.64 -0.36
CA LEU A 86 13.89 3.56 0.79
C LEU A 86 15.29 3.62 1.41
N GLY A 87 16.01 2.50 1.44
CA GLY A 87 17.30 2.36 2.11
C GLY A 87 18.53 2.85 1.33
N GLY A 88 18.39 3.27 0.06
CA GLY A 88 19.52 3.65 -0.79
C GLY A 88 19.46 5.09 -1.33
N GLU A 89 20.49 5.50 -2.07
CA GLU A 89 20.50 6.69 -2.93
C GLU A 89 19.59 6.49 -4.16
N GLY A 90 18.35 6.05 -3.95
CA GLY A 90 17.39 5.84 -5.02
C GLY A 90 17.16 7.13 -5.80
N ARG A 91 17.09 7.04 -7.14
CA ARG A 91 16.87 8.18 -8.04
C ARG A 91 15.62 9.02 -7.70
N SER A 92 14.65 8.43 -6.99
CA SER A 92 13.41 9.12 -6.59
C SER A 92 13.56 10.04 -5.37
N GLY A 93 14.65 9.93 -4.60
CA GLY A 93 14.85 10.69 -3.35
C GLY A 93 13.83 10.39 -2.25
N ALA A 94 13.11 9.28 -2.33
CA ALA A 94 12.02 8.95 -1.40
C ALA A 94 12.49 8.66 0.03
N GLY A 95 13.65 8.02 0.21
CA GLY A 95 14.18 7.66 1.53
C GLY A 95 14.26 8.84 2.50
N PRO A 96 14.96 9.94 2.16
CA PRO A 96 15.02 11.14 3.00
C PRO A 96 13.64 11.75 3.31
N ARG A 97 12.71 11.77 2.35
CA ARG A 97 11.35 12.32 2.56
C ARG A 97 10.53 11.45 3.51
N VAL A 98 10.61 10.12 3.39
CA VAL A 98 10.00 9.17 4.32
C VAL A 98 10.59 9.33 5.73
N ARG A 99 11.91 9.51 5.87
CA ARG A 99 12.53 9.78 7.19
C ARG A 99 12.00 11.07 7.80
N ALA A 100 11.91 12.15 7.02
CA ALA A 100 11.39 13.42 7.49
C ALA A 100 9.90 13.32 7.91
N ALA A 101 9.09 12.61 7.12
CA ALA A 101 7.69 12.33 7.45
C ALA A 101 7.55 11.53 8.75
N LEU A 102 8.33 10.45 8.91
CA LEU A 102 8.33 9.64 10.14
C LEU A 102 8.76 10.47 11.35
N ALA A 103 9.85 11.24 11.24
CA ALA A 103 10.32 12.10 12.33
C ALA A 103 9.25 13.09 12.78
N ARG A 104 8.55 13.72 11.83
CA ARG A 104 7.45 14.65 12.11
C ARG A 104 6.28 13.96 12.83
N LEU A 105 5.85 12.79 12.36
CA LEU A 105 4.74 12.05 12.97
C LEU A 105 5.11 11.52 14.37
N LEU A 106 6.36 11.08 14.56
CA LEU A 106 6.87 10.62 15.85
C LEU A 106 6.91 11.73 16.91
N ALA A 107 7.11 12.99 16.49
CA ALA A 107 7.08 14.14 17.39
C ALA A 107 5.69 14.44 17.97
N ILE A 108 4.61 13.89 17.38
CA ILE A 108 3.26 14.00 17.91
C ILE A 108 3.07 12.90 18.96
N GLU A 109 2.94 13.28 20.23
CA GLU A 109 2.82 12.33 21.34
C GLU A 109 1.62 11.39 21.18
N GLY A 110 1.82 10.10 21.49
CA GLY A 110 0.77 9.08 21.48
C GLY A 110 0.22 8.70 20.10
N LEU A 111 0.66 9.35 19.01
CA LEU A 111 0.13 9.11 17.67
C LEU A 111 0.49 7.70 17.17
N PRO A 112 -0.50 6.85 16.81
CA PRO A 112 -0.29 5.63 16.03
C PRO A 112 0.22 5.97 14.63
N ILE A 113 1.25 5.27 14.15
CA ILE A 113 1.83 5.51 12.83
C ILE A 113 1.75 4.22 12.02
N LEU A 114 1.19 4.31 10.81
CA LEU A 114 1.12 3.22 9.85
C LEU A 114 2.17 3.43 8.76
N VAL A 115 2.93 2.38 8.44
CA VAL A 115 3.86 2.37 7.31
C VAL A 115 3.50 1.26 6.34
N LYS A 116 3.33 1.61 5.05
CA LYS A 116 2.87 0.67 4.02
C LYS A 116 3.66 0.79 2.73
N PHE A 117 4.48 -0.23 2.47
CA PHE A 117 5.25 -0.43 1.25
C PHE A 117 5.37 -1.94 0.95
N GLY A 118 5.85 -2.31 -0.23
CA GLY A 118 6.24 -3.69 -0.55
C GLY A 118 5.42 -4.36 -1.64
N GLN A 119 4.15 -3.97 -1.85
CA GLN A 119 3.36 -4.53 -2.95
C GLN A 119 3.99 -4.21 -4.31
N VAL A 120 4.49 -2.99 -4.51
CA VAL A 120 5.18 -2.60 -5.74
C VAL A 120 6.42 -3.46 -5.97
N ASP A 121 7.15 -3.81 -4.90
CA ASP A 121 8.34 -4.64 -4.99
C ASP A 121 8.00 -6.06 -5.49
N ILE A 122 6.91 -6.63 -4.96
CA ILE A 122 6.45 -7.99 -5.27
C ILE A 122 5.86 -8.07 -6.68
N GLU A 123 4.89 -7.20 -7.00
CA GLU A 123 4.14 -7.26 -8.25
C GLU A 123 4.90 -6.66 -9.43
N PHE A 124 5.84 -5.73 -9.21
CA PHE A 124 6.47 -5.02 -10.32
C PHE A 124 7.99 -5.11 -10.29
N VAL A 125 8.66 -4.69 -9.22
CA VAL A 125 10.14 -4.62 -9.20
C VAL A 125 10.76 -6.00 -9.48
N HIS A 126 10.21 -7.06 -8.88
CA HIS A 126 10.71 -8.41 -9.12
C HIS A 126 10.55 -8.86 -10.60
N PRO A 127 9.34 -8.83 -11.22
CA PRO A 127 9.20 -9.08 -12.67
C PRO A 127 10.11 -8.23 -13.56
N PHE A 128 10.25 -6.93 -13.30
CA PHE A 128 11.12 -6.06 -14.09
C PHE A 128 12.60 -6.43 -13.97
N LYS A 129 13.05 -6.83 -12.78
CA LYS A 129 14.43 -7.32 -12.57
C LYS A 129 14.68 -8.65 -13.29
N ARG A 130 13.73 -9.59 -13.20
CA ARG A 130 13.79 -10.85 -13.95
C ARG A 130 13.90 -10.59 -15.45
N LEU A 131 13.05 -9.70 -15.96
CA LEU A 131 13.08 -9.32 -17.37
C LEU A 131 14.42 -8.71 -17.77
N ALA A 132 14.96 -7.79 -16.96
CA ALA A 132 16.28 -7.19 -17.21
C ALA A 132 17.44 -8.20 -17.17
N ALA A 133 17.29 -9.29 -16.41
CA ALA A 133 18.24 -10.40 -16.36
C ALA A 133 18.00 -11.48 -17.42
N GLY A 134 16.96 -11.35 -18.26
CA GLY A 134 16.58 -12.36 -19.25
C GLY A 134 15.94 -13.63 -18.64
N ALA A 135 15.54 -13.60 -17.37
CA ALA A 135 14.96 -14.74 -16.66
C ALA A 135 13.45 -14.84 -16.94
N LEU A 136 13.08 -15.59 -17.99
CA LEU A 136 11.69 -15.69 -18.45
C LEU A 136 10.80 -16.58 -17.56
N ALA A 137 11.33 -17.67 -17.01
CA ALA A 137 10.60 -18.59 -16.13
C ALA A 137 10.52 -18.04 -14.70
N PHE A 138 9.47 -18.40 -13.95
CA PHE A 138 9.34 -18.00 -12.54
C PHE A 138 10.01 -19.03 -11.62
N ASP A 139 10.99 -18.56 -10.84
CA ASP A 139 11.68 -19.37 -9.84
C ASP A 139 11.29 -18.91 -8.42
N GLU A 140 10.77 -19.83 -7.61
CA GLU A 140 10.37 -19.53 -6.23
C GLU A 140 11.55 -19.27 -5.29
N ALA A 141 12.70 -19.92 -5.50
CA ALA A 141 13.88 -19.72 -4.68
C ALA A 141 14.50 -18.34 -4.97
N GLU A 142 14.54 -17.93 -6.24
CA GLU A 142 14.96 -16.57 -6.61
C GLU A 142 14.02 -15.51 -6.03
N PHE A 143 12.70 -15.76 -6.09
CA PHE A 143 11.71 -14.86 -5.49
C PHE A 143 11.89 -14.75 -3.98
N ASP A 144 12.11 -15.88 -3.29
CA ASP A 144 12.34 -15.90 -1.84
C ASP A 144 13.62 -15.13 -1.46
N ALA A 145 14.71 -15.30 -2.22
CA ALA A 145 15.94 -14.52 -2.02
C ALA A 145 15.70 -13.02 -2.26
N PHE A 146 14.93 -12.66 -3.29
CA PHE A 146 14.52 -11.28 -3.55
C PHE A 146 13.70 -10.70 -2.40
N LEU A 147 12.77 -11.47 -1.83
CA LEU A 147 11.96 -11.06 -0.69
C LEU A 147 12.82 -10.79 0.54
N ASP A 148 13.73 -11.71 0.89
CA ASP A 148 14.59 -11.57 2.06
C ASP A 148 15.46 -10.32 1.95
N GLU A 149 16.03 -10.07 0.78
CA GLU A 149 16.80 -8.85 0.54
C GLU A 149 15.94 -7.58 0.64
N THR A 150 14.73 -7.60 0.08
CA THR A 150 13.81 -6.45 0.08
C THR A 150 13.32 -6.13 1.49
N ILE A 151 12.91 -7.15 2.25
CA ILE A 151 12.45 -7.02 3.63
C ILE A 151 13.60 -6.57 4.53
N GLY A 152 14.79 -7.16 4.39
CA GLY A 152 15.98 -6.75 5.14
C GLY A 152 16.34 -5.28 4.92
N ARG A 153 16.30 -4.82 3.66
CA ARG A 153 16.51 -3.39 3.33
C ARG A 153 15.44 -2.48 3.95
N TYR A 154 14.18 -2.91 3.92
CA TYR A 154 13.09 -2.12 4.49
C TYR A 154 13.16 -2.04 6.02
N ALA A 155 13.42 -3.17 6.69
CA ALA A 155 13.64 -3.23 8.14
C ALA A 155 14.86 -2.37 8.54
N SER A 156 15.98 -2.48 7.83
CA SER A 156 17.17 -1.64 8.05
C SER A 156 16.86 -0.14 7.88
N PHE A 157 16.06 0.22 6.88
CA PHE A 157 15.62 1.61 6.70
C PHE A 157 14.81 2.10 7.90
N LEU A 158 13.80 1.33 8.33
CA LEU A 158 12.89 1.69 9.42
C LEU A 158 13.64 1.79 10.75
N THR A 159 14.50 0.83 11.06
CA THR A 159 15.31 0.81 12.29
C THR A 159 16.27 1.99 12.38
N GLY A 160 16.79 2.47 11.24
CA GLY A 160 17.58 3.70 11.16
C GLY A 160 16.74 4.99 11.13
N ALA A 161 15.43 4.91 10.87
CA ALA A 161 14.52 6.07 10.84
C ALA A 161 13.77 6.27 12.16
N VAL A 162 13.60 5.21 12.95
CA VAL A 162 12.75 5.19 14.14
C VAL A 162 13.57 4.75 15.36
N PRO A 163 13.75 5.63 16.36
CA PRO A 163 14.40 5.28 17.62
C PRO A 163 13.74 4.08 18.29
N MET A 164 14.54 3.24 18.94
CA MET A 164 14.11 1.95 19.51
C MET A 164 12.90 2.10 20.45
N GLU A 165 12.92 3.10 21.31
CA GLU A 165 11.88 3.42 22.29
C GLU A 165 10.55 3.87 21.68
N LEU A 166 10.53 4.24 20.40
CA LEU A 166 9.32 4.65 19.68
C LEU A 166 8.80 3.59 18.70
N ARG A 167 9.52 2.48 18.48
CA ARG A 167 9.17 1.49 17.44
C ARG A 167 7.79 0.86 17.65
N ALA A 168 7.37 0.63 18.89
CA ALA A 168 6.04 0.10 19.20
C ALA A 168 4.87 1.00 18.74
N ARG A 169 5.13 2.31 18.48
CA ARG A 169 4.13 3.23 17.93
C ARG A 169 3.95 3.07 16.42
N VAL A 170 4.97 2.55 15.75
CA VAL A 170 5.00 2.32 14.30
C VAL A 170 4.51 0.92 14.00
N ARG A 171 3.46 0.86 13.19
CA ARG A 171 2.76 -0.34 12.75
C ARG A 171 3.09 -0.57 11.27
N VAL A 172 3.85 -1.62 11.00
CA VAL A 172 4.16 -2.06 9.64
C VAL A 172 2.98 -2.87 9.12
N THR A 173 2.40 -2.46 7.99
CA THR A 173 1.25 -3.15 7.42
C THR A 173 1.70 -4.19 6.39
N SER A 174 0.98 -5.30 6.26
CA SER A 174 1.15 -6.23 5.15
C SER A 174 1.02 -5.55 3.77
N PRO A 175 1.60 -6.12 2.70
CA PRO A 175 1.18 -5.82 1.33
C PRO A 175 -0.32 -6.12 1.16
N PHE A 176 -1.07 -5.37 0.35
CA PHE A 176 -2.44 -5.80 0.03
C PHE A 176 -2.41 -7.03 -0.87
N PRO A 177 -3.51 -7.81 -0.95
CA PRO A 177 -3.56 -8.91 -1.89
C PRO A 177 -3.50 -8.40 -3.34
N PRO A 178 -2.96 -9.20 -4.27
CA PRO A 178 -2.93 -8.82 -5.66
C PRO A 178 -4.34 -8.85 -6.25
N VAL A 179 -4.64 -7.89 -7.13
CA VAL A 179 -5.94 -7.80 -7.82
C VAL A 179 -5.82 -7.67 -9.33
N LEU A 180 -4.61 -7.43 -9.83
CA LEU A 180 -4.36 -7.44 -11.25
C LEU A 180 -4.67 -8.83 -11.80
N SER A 181 -5.46 -8.92 -12.86
CA SER A 181 -5.90 -10.20 -13.42
C SER A 181 -4.79 -10.86 -14.23
N ASP A 182 -4.86 -12.18 -14.35
CA ASP A 182 -3.91 -12.92 -15.20
C ASP A 182 -4.04 -12.51 -16.67
N ALA A 183 -5.23 -12.07 -17.09
CA ALA A 183 -5.44 -11.51 -18.43
C ALA A 183 -4.71 -10.18 -18.62
N ALA A 184 -4.73 -9.29 -17.62
CA ALA A 184 -3.98 -8.03 -17.66
C ALA A 184 -2.47 -8.27 -17.68
N TRP A 185 -1.96 -9.22 -16.88
CA TRP A 185 -0.55 -9.62 -16.94
C TRP A 185 -0.16 -10.17 -18.31
N ARG A 186 -0.95 -11.08 -18.89
CA ARG A 186 -0.72 -11.61 -20.24
C ARG A 186 -0.78 -10.55 -21.34
N ALA A 187 -1.54 -9.48 -21.13
CA ALA A 187 -1.59 -8.33 -22.03
C ALA A 187 -0.39 -7.38 -21.88
N GLY A 188 0.58 -7.70 -21.03
CA GLY A 188 1.77 -6.88 -20.80
C GLY A 188 1.46 -5.62 -19.99
N TYR A 189 0.65 -5.74 -18.93
CA TYR A 189 0.34 -4.61 -18.05
C TYR A 189 1.61 -3.92 -17.55
N ILE A 190 1.67 -2.61 -17.74
CA ILE A 190 2.75 -1.77 -17.22
C ILE A 190 2.16 -0.77 -16.25
N ASN A 191 2.75 -0.71 -15.06
CA ASN A 191 2.42 0.31 -14.08
C ASN A 191 2.86 1.69 -14.60
N ALA A 192 1.91 2.61 -14.77
CA ALA A 192 2.17 3.95 -15.30
C ALA A 192 3.28 4.71 -14.53
N HIS A 193 3.39 4.54 -13.21
CA HIS A 193 4.43 5.22 -12.43
C HIS A 193 5.83 4.66 -12.70
N ILE A 194 5.96 3.38 -13.08
CA ILE A 194 7.24 2.79 -13.48
C ILE A 194 7.64 3.31 -14.86
N VAL A 195 6.67 3.53 -15.76
CA VAL A 195 6.89 4.24 -17.03
C VAL A 195 7.41 5.65 -16.79
N ASP A 196 6.76 6.41 -15.90
CA ASP A 196 7.13 7.80 -15.63
C ASP A 196 8.54 7.93 -15.03
N GLN A 197 9.02 6.93 -14.27
CA GLN A 197 10.34 6.94 -13.66
C GLN A 197 11.48 6.43 -14.56
N HIS A 198 11.16 5.62 -15.57
CA HIS A 198 12.15 4.96 -16.43
C HIS A 198 12.09 5.38 -17.91
N GLY A 199 11.16 6.27 -18.26
CA GLY A 199 10.90 6.72 -19.63
C GLY A 199 9.75 5.95 -20.28
N PRO A 200 9.17 6.44 -21.39
CA PRO A 200 8.04 5.80 -22.05
C PRO A 200 8.34 4.32 -22.30
N ALA A 201 7.48 3.45 -21.78
CA ALA A 201 7.54 2.04 -22.09
C ALA A 201 7.23 1.91 -23.58
N GLY A 202 8.26 1.63 -24.38
CA GLY A 202 8.07 1.27 -25.76
C GLY A 202 7.15 0.03 -25.85
N ALA A 203 6.52 -0.17 -27.00
CA ALA A 203 5.78 -1.40 -27.30
C ALA A 203 6.60 -2.67 -26.99
N ASP A 204 7.92 -2.55 -27.07
CA ASP A 204 8.90 -3.58 -26.73
C ASP A 204 8.82 -4.05 -25.27
N LEU A 205 8.56 -3.15 -24.29
CA LEU A 205 8.48 -3.53 -22.88
C LEU A 205 7.18 -4.29 -22.57
N ALA A 206 6.06 -3.86 -23.15
CA ALA A 206 4.78 -4.57 -23.00
C ALA A 206 4.86 -5.97 -23.60
N ALA A 207 5.44 -6.09 -24.81
CA ALA A 207 5.67 -7.37 -25.47
C ALA A 207 6.60 -8.27 -24.66
N ALA A 208 7.67 -7.70 -24.09
CA ALA A 208 8.62 -8.43 -23.26
C ALA A 208 7.99 -8.92 -21.94
N LEU A 209 7.15 -8.11 -21.28
CA LEU A 209 6.40 -8.50 -20.10
C LEU A 209 5.35 -9.58 -20.40
N ALA A 210 4.66 -9.49 -21.55
CA ALA A 210 3.71 -10.50 -21.98
C ALA A 210 4.38 -11.88 -22.20
N GLY A 211 5.68 -11.90 -22.52
CA GLY A 211 6.49 -13.10 -22.66
C GLY A 211 7.08 -13.64 -21.35
N LEU A 212 6.92 -12.94 -20.23
CA LEU A 212 7.42 -13.36 -18.93
C LEU A 212 6.43 -14.35 -18.29
N GLU A 213 6.94 -15.43 -17.69
CA GLU A 213 6.10 -16.28 -16.84
C GLU A 213 5.75 -15.49 -15.56
N ILE A 214 4.47 -15.13 -15.45
CA ILE A 214 3.87 -14.54 -14.27
C ILE A 214 3.01 -15.61 -13.58
N PRO A 215 3.22 -15.88 -12.28
CA PRO A 215 2.34 -16.77 -11.54
C PRO A 215 0.87 -16.31 -11.60
N ASP A 216 -0.05 -17.27 -11.61
CA ASP A 216 -1.49 -16.96 -11.59
C ASP A 216 -1.90 -16.22 -10.31
N LEU A 217 -3.13 -15.69 -10.30
CA LEU A 217 -3.65 -14.91 -9.18
C LEU A 217 -3.60 -15.67 -7.84
N ALA A 218 -3.85 -16.98 -7.85
CA ALA A 218 -3.82 -17.80 -6.65
C ALA A 218 -2.40 -17.92 -6.08
N ARG A 219 -1.43 -18.22 -6.95
CA ARG A 219 -0.01 -18.29 -6.58
C ARG A 219 0.50 -16.93 -6.15
N ARG A 220 0.19 -15.84 -6.86
CA ARG A 220 0.56 -14.47 -6.42
C ARG A 220 -0.04 -14.11 -5.07
N THR A 221 -1.29 -14.50 -4.80
CA THR A 221 -1.90 -14.28 -3.48
C THR A 221 -1.13 -15.03 -2.37
N ALA A 222 -0.71 -16.28 -2.64
CA ALA A 222 0.14 -17.03 -1.71
C ALA A 222 1.52 -16.37 -1.51
N LEU A 223 2.13 -15.82 -2.57
CA LEU A 223 3.40 -15.09 -2.48
C LEU A 223 3.26 -13.79 -1.66
N HIS A 224 2.16 -13.06 -1.78
CA HIS A 224 1.88 -11.88 -0.95
C HIS A 224 1.71 -12.25 0.53
N ARG A 225 1.02 -13.35 0.83
CA ARG A 225 0.91 -13.87 2.20
C ARG A 225 2.28 -14.25 2.77
N ARG A 226 3.10 -14.93 1.98
CA ARG A 226 4.49 -15.29 2.33
C ARG A 226 5.32 -14.05 2.63
N ALA A 227 5.23 -13.02 1.78
CA ALA A 227 5.92 -11.74 1.99
C ALA A 227 5.42 -11.02 3.25
N GLY A 228 4.11 -11.01 3.49
CA GLY A 228 3.51 -10.44 4.70
C GLY A 228 4.01 -11.12 5.98
N GLU A 229 4.10 -12.46 5.98
CA GLU A 229 4.61 -13.22 7.13
C GLU A 229 6.10 -12.97 7.39
N ARG A 230 6.94 -12.94 6.33
CA ARG A 230 8.36 -12.58 6.48
C ARG A 230 8.54 -11.14 6.97
N LEU A 231 7.72 -10.21 6.48
CA LEU A 231 7.74 -8.82 6.91
C LEU A 231 7.31 -8.68 8.37
N ARG A 232 6.29 -9.44 8.80
CA ARG A 232 5.86 -9.51 10.19
C ARG A 232 7.00 -9.94 11.10
N GLN A 233 7.66 -11.07 10.77
CA GLN A 233 8.78 -11.59 11.54
C GLN A 233 9.92 -10.56 11.66
N ALA A 234 10.31 -9.93 10.55
CA ALA A 234 11.36 -8.91 10.55
C ALA A 234 10.97 -7.64 11.33
N ALA A 235 9.72 -7.18 11.20
CA ALA A 235 9.23 -6.00 11.90
C ALA A 235 9.15 -6.23 13.42
N GLU A 236 8.58 -7.36 13.85
CA GLU A 236 8.44 -7.71 15.26
C GLU A 236 9.80 -7.97 15.92
N ALA A 237 10.75 -8.61 15.23
CA ALA A 237 12.11 -8.80 15.72
C ALA A 237 12.82 -7.48 16.06
N GLU A 238 12.47 -6.41 15.34
CA GLU A 238 13.00 -5.06 15.55
C GLU A 238 12.16 -4.22 16.52
N GLY A 239 11.08 -4.77 17.11
CA GLY A 239 10.23 -4.08 18.08
C GLY A 239 9.15 -3.18 17.46
N PHE A 240 8.88 -3.32 16.15
CA PHE A 240 7.72 -2.70 15.51
C PHE A 240 6.45 -3.55 15.74
N ALA A 241 5.29 -2.90 15.74
CA ALA A 241 4.03 -3.63 15.64
C ALA A 241 3.76 -4.02 14.19
N PHE A 242 3.10 -5.16 13.96
CA PHE A 242 2.65 -5.57 12.64
C PHE A 242 1.13 -5.56 12.53
N VAL A 243 0.62 -5.19 11.35
CA VAL A 243 -0.81 -5.20 11.04
C VAL A 243 -1.04 -6.00 9.77
N ASP A 244 -1.81 -7.10 9.90
CA ASP A 244 -2.36 -7.80 8.75
C ASP A 244 -3.61 -7.07 8.24
N ASP A 245 -3.42 -6.38 7.12
CA ASP A 245 -4.48 -5.76 6.32
C ASP A 245 -4.68 -6.46 4.96
N LEU A 246 -4.05 -7.61 4.74
CA LEU A 246 -4.23 -8.47 3.57
C LEU A 246 -5.40 -9.43 3.77
N SER A 247 -5.35 -10.23 4.84
CA SER A 247 -6.33 -11.30 5.11
C SER A 247 -7.79 -10.84 5.15
N PRO A 248 -8.14 -9.62 5.64
CA PRO A 248 -9.52 -9.14 5.63
C PRO A 248 -10.16 -9.00 4.24
N PHE A 249 -9.36 -9.01 3.17
CA PHE A 249 -9.85 -8.93 1.79
C PHE A 249 -9.92 -10.29 1.09
N LEU A 250 -9.51 -11.36 1.75
CA LEU A 250 -9.55 -12.70 1.19
C LEU A 250 -10.87 -13.40 1.56
N GLY A 251 -11.45 -14.10 0.58
CA GLY A 251 -12.55 -15.03 0.76
C GLY A 251 -12.10 -16.35 1.38
N THR A 252 -13.04 -17.27 1.55
CA THR A 252 -12.77 -18.62 2.10
C THR A 252 -11.91 -19.49 1.18
N ASP A 253 -11.88 -19.16 -0.11
CA ASP A 253 -10.99 -19.76 -1.12
C ASP A 253 -9.57 -19.17 -1.08
N GLY A 254 -9.33 -18.16 -0.23
CA GLY A 254 -8.05 -17.50 -0.10
C GLY A 254 -7.74 -16.48 -1.20
N LEU A 255 -8.73 -16.11 -2.03
CA LEU A 255 -8.60 -15.11 -3.10
C LEU A 255 -9.37 -13.84 -2.80
N VAL A 256 -9.04 -12.76 -3.49
CA VAL A 256 -9.81 -11.51 -3.43
C VAL A 256 -11.14 -11.71 -4.15
N ASP A 257 -12.24 -11.30 -3.51
CA ASP A 257 -13.55 -11.23 -4.16
C ASP A 257 -13.45 -10.31 -5.40
N PRO A 258 -13.80 -10.77 -6.62
CA PRO A 258 -13.79 -9.94 -7.82
C PRO A 258 -14.55 -8.61 -7.68
N ALA A 259 -15.56 -8.54 -6.80
CA ALA A 259 -16.27 -7.29 -6.50
C ALA A 259 -15.35 -6.20 -5.92
N LEU A 260 -14.24 -6.58 -5.28
CA LEU A 260 -13.23 -5.68 -4.73
C LEU A 260 -12.24 -5.15 -5.79
N ALA A 261 -12.23 -5.70 -7.02
CA ALA A 261 -11.49 -5.13 -8.15
C ALA A 261 -12.27 -4.00 -8.86
N GLY A 262 -13.56 -3.84 -8.55
CA GLY A 262 -14.40 -2.75 -9.04
C GLY A 262 -14.51 -2.68 -10.56
N PRO A 263 -14.80 -1.49 -11.12
CA PRO A 263 -14.98 -1.29 -12.56
C PRO A 263 -13.73 -1.57 -13.39
N ALA A 264 -12.54 -1.49 -12.78
CA ALA A 264 -11.29 -1.83 -13.46
C ALA A 264 -11.15 -3.33 -13.72
N ALA A 265 -11.91 -4.18 -13.02
CA ALA A 265 -11.99 -5.63 -13.26
C ALA A 265 -10.60 -6.31 -13.37
N GLY A 266 -9.65 -5.89 -12.54
CA GLY A 266 -8.28 -6.42 -12.54
C GLY A 266 -7.38 -5.88 -13.66
N HIS A 267 -7.71 -4.75 -14.26
CA HIS A 267 -6.80 -3.92 -15.08
C HIS A 267 -6.17 -2.77 -14.29
N ASP A 268 -6.39 -2.76 -12.98
CA ASP A 268 -5.75 -1.87 -12.02
C ASP A 268 -5.15 -2.76 -10.92
N HIS A 269 -4.01 -2.35 -10.35
CA HIS A 269 -3.30 -3.11 -9.32
C HIS A 269 -3.72 -2.74 -7.89
N HIS A 270 -4.56 -1.72 -7.74
CA HIS A 270 -5.19 -1.33 -6.48
C HIS A 270 -6.51 -2.06 -6.29
N LEU A 271 -6.80 -2.49 -5.06
CA LEU A 271 -8.18 -2.77 -4.66
C LEU A 271 -9.04 -1.53 -4.94
N ASP A 272 -10.25 -1.73 -5.44
CA ASP A 272 -11.17 -0.64 -5.71
C ASP A 272 -11.46 0.11 -4.41
N PHE A 273 -11.16 1.40 -4.40
CA PHE A 273 -11.23 2.22 -3.19
C PHE A 273 -12.65 2.29 -2.60
N ARG A 274 -13.69 2.12 -3.43
CA ARG A 274 -15.09 2.17 -3.00
C ARG A 274 -15.55 0.81 -2.48
N ALA A 275 -15.31 -0.26 -3.22
CA ALA A 275 -15.71 -1.62 -2.86
C ALA A 275 -15.03 -2.07 -1.56
N SER A 276 -13.75 -1.74 -1.39
CA SER A 276 -12.97 -2.02 -0.19
C SER A 276 -13.31 -1.17 1.04
N ARG A 277 -14.11 -0.10 0.88
CA ARG A 277 -14.30 0.95 1.91
C ARG A 277 -14.77 0.41 3.25
N ARG A 278 -15.76 -0.50 3.25
CA ARG A 278 -16.34 -1.04 4.49
C ARG A 278 -15.30 -1.84 5.26
N VAL A 279 -14.71 -2.83 4.59
CA VAL A 279 -13.67 -3.69 5.15
C VAL A 279 -12.54 -2.84 5.73
N MET A 280 -12.06 -1.86 4.96
CA MET A 280 -10.94 -1.02 5.37
C MET A 280 -11.28 -0.09 6.54
N LEU A 281 -12.48 0.47 6.59
CA LEU A 281 -12.90 1.28 7.75
C LEU A 281 -12.91 0.47 9.04
N ASP A 282 -13.45 -0.74 9.02
CA ASP A 282 -13.47 -1.61 10.19
C ASP A 282 -12.06 -1.96 10.65
N ARG A 283 -11.15 -2.19 9.69
CA ARG A 283 -9.73 -2.41 9.99
C ARG A 283 -9.05 -1.18 10.58
N ILE A 284 -9.18 0.00 9.97
CA ILE A 284 -8.55 1.23 10.49
C ILE A 284 -8.95 1.46 11.94
N TRP A 285 -10.23 1.34 12.26
CA TRP A 285 -10.67 1.48 13.64
C TRP A 285 -10.03 0.45 14.58
N SER A 286 -9.97 -0.83 14.19
CA SER A 286 -9.29 -1.86 15.01
C SER A 286 -7.78 -1.67 15.17
N ILE A 287 -7.17 -0.83 14.32
CA ILE A 287 -5.72 -0.57 14.34
C ILE A 287 -5.38 0.61 15.25
N ILE A 288 -6.26 1.61 15.29
CA ILE A 288 -6.03 2.88 16.01
C ILE A 288 -6.70 2.93 17.40
N ASP A 289 -7.76 2.16 17.61
CA ASP A 289 -8.38 1.96 18.93
C ASP A 289 -7.48 1.05 19.78
#